data_AF-A0A525PRA3-F1
#
_entry.id   AF-A0A525PRA3-F1
#
_cell.length_a   1.000
_cell.length_b   1.000
_cell.length_c   1.000
_cell.angle_alpha   90.00
_cell.angle_beta   90.00
_cell.angle_gamma   90.00
#
_symmetry.space_group_name_H-M   'P 1'
#
loop_
_entity.id
_entity.type
_entity.pdbx_description
1 polymer ?
#
loop_
_entity_poly.entity_id
_entity_poly.type
_entity_poly.pdbx_seq_one_letter_code
_entity_poly.pdbx_strand_id
1 'polypeptide(L)'
;MNDRRILRITGRDATGFLQGLITNDIRKLDHGPIYAAILTPQGKFITDFFLSKADDAILLDVGAPFADSLVQRLTMYKLRADVTIEATSLYLHRG
;
A
#
# COMPACT_ATOMS: atom_id res chain seq x y z
N MET A 1 16.95 -3.64 13.58
CA MET A 1 16.56 -3.45 12.17
C MET A 1 15.04 -3.53 12.14
N ASN A 2 14.33 -2.56 11.55
CA ASN A 2 12.87 -2.66 11.49
C ASN A 2 12.48 -3.63 10.36
N ASP A 3 11.78 -4.71 10.69
CA ASP A 3 11.36 -5.72 9.71
C ASP A 3 10.22 -5.23 8.80
N ARG A 4 9.74 -4.01 9.05
CA ARG A 4 8.63 -3.38 8.34
C ARG A 4 8.99 -2.00 7.81
N ARG A 5 8.39 -1.60 6.70
CA ARG A 5 8.44 -0.23 6.15
C ARG A 5 7.04 0.29 5.93
N ILE A 6 6.83 1.55 6.30
CA ILE A 6 5.58 2.27 6.02
C ILE A 6 5.81 3.17 4.81
N LEU A 7 5.00 2.95 3.78
CA LEU A 7 4.89 3.80 2.60
C LEU A 7 3.68 4.72 2.79
N ARG A 8 3.80 5.97 2.33
CA ARG A 8 2.71 6.94 2.29
C ARG A 8 2.25 7.07 0.84
N ILE A 9 0.95 6.88 0.62
CA ILE A 9 0.32 6.94 -0.69
C ILE A 9 -0.68 8.09 -0.68
N THR A 10 -0.49 9.07 -1.56
CA THR A 10 -1.34 10.27 -1.67
C THR A 10 -1.79 10.47 -3.12
N GLY A 11 -2.66 11.46 -3.36
CA GLY A 11 -3.14 11.84 -4.69
C GLY A 11 -4.61 11.48 -4.91
N ARG A 12 -5.26 12.20 -5.84
CA ARG A 12 -6.72 12.13 -6.06
C ARG A 12 -7.19 10.76 -6.52
N ASP A 13 -6.33 10.00 -7.18
CA ASP A 13 -6.67 8.69 -7.73
C ASP A 13 -6.27 7.52 -6.82
N ALA A 14 -5.61 7.78 -5.67
CA ALA A 14 -4.99 6.75 -4.84
C ALA A 14 -5.94 5.62 -4.43
N THR A 15 -7.16 5.95 -4.00
CA THR A 15 -8.17 4.98 -3.57
C THR A 15 -8.62 4.10 -4.73
N GLY A 16 -8.97 4.69 -5.88
CA GLY A 16 -9.40 3.95 -7.07
C GLY A 16 -8.27 3.10 -7.66
N PHE A 17 -7.07 3.65 -7.68
CA PHE A 17 -5.84 2.96 -8.09
C PHE A 17 -5.59 1.70 -7.26
N LEU A 18 -5.61 1.81 -5.92
CA LEU A 18 -5.40 0.65 -5.05
C LEU A 18 -6.54 -0.36 -5.14
N GLN A 19 -7.79 0.08 -5.23
CA GLN A 19 -8.95 -0.81 -5.33
C GLN A 19 -8.85 -1.78 -6.52
N GLY A 20 -8.23 -1.36 -7.62
CA GLY A 20 -8.03 -2.21 -8.80
C GLY A 20 -6.85 -3.19 -8.70
N LEU A 21 -6.00 -3.07 -7.67
CA LEU A 21 -4.75 -3.82 -7.57
C LEU A 21 -4.67 -4.76 -6.36
N ILE A 22 -5.42 -4.47 -5.30
CA ILE A 22 -5.34 -5.22 -4.05
C ILE A 22 -6.48 -6.22 -3.90
N THR A 23 -6.29 -7.24 -3.06
CA THR A 23 -7.28 -8.31 -2.85
C THR A 23 -8.45 -7.95 -1.93
N ASN A 24 -8.42 -6.80 -1.26
CA ASN A 24 -9.45 -6.38 -0.30
C ASN A 24 -10.10 -5.05 -0.73
N ASP A 25 -11.27 -4.76 -0.17
CA ASP A 25 -12.02 -3.54 -0.44
C ASP A 25 -11.41 -2.36 0.32
N ILE A 26 -10.83 -1.39 -0.41
CA ILE A 26 -10.19 -0.20 0.14
C ILE A 26 -11.16 0.67 0.94
N ARG A 27 -12.47 0.62 0.63
CA ARG A 27 -13.50 1.43 1.30
C ARG A 27 -13.67 1.04 2.77
N LYS A 28 -13.26 -0.18 3.14
CA LYS A 28 -13.27 -0.63 4.54
C LYS A 28 -12.25 0.12 5.42
N LEU A 29 -11.31 0.86 4.84
CA LEU A 29 -10.37 1.72 5.58
C LEU A 29 -11.07 2.78 6.43
N ASP A 30 -12.28 3.21 6.06
CA ASP A 30 -13.08 4.15 6.84
C ASP A 30 -13.52 3.58 8.20
N HIS A 31 -13.42 2.25 8.37
CA HIS A 31 -13.78 1.53 9.60
C HIS A 31 -12.55 0.98 10.35
N GLY A 32 -11.34 1.19 9.83
CA GLY A 32 -10.10 0.75 10.44
C GLY A 32 -9.12 0.12 9.45
N PRO A 33 -7.94 -0.31 9.92
CA PRO A 33 -6.93 -0.90 9.05
C PRO A 33 -7.44 -2.17 8.37
N ILE A 34 -6.99 -2.40 7.15
CA ILE A 34 -7.31 -3.63 6.40
C ILE A 34 -6.04 -4.38 6.05
N TYR A 35 -6.15 -5.70 6.02
CA TYR A 35 -5.13 -6.58 5.46
C TYR A 35 -5.45 -6.86 3.98
N ALA A 36 -4.45 -6.74 3.12
CA ALA A 36 -4.61 -7.00 1.69
C ALA A 36 -3.32 -7.56 1.10
N ALA A 37 -3.40 -8.09 -0.12
CA ALA A 37 -2.26 -8.51 -0.91
C ALA A 37 -2.35 -7.92 -2.31
N ILE A 38 -1.21 -7.89 -3.00
CA ILE A 38 -1.14 -7.68 -4.45
C ILE A 38 -0.81 -9.02 -5.12
N LEU A 39 -1.45 -9.26 -6.26
CA LEU A 39 -1.28 -10.48 -7.04
C LEU A 39 -0.68 -10.16 -8.42
N THR A 40 -0.15 -11.18 -9.09
CA THR A 40 0.12 -11.09 -10.52
C THR A 40 -1.20 -11.03 -11.28
N PRO A 41 -1.22 -10.60 -12.56
CA PRO A 41 -2.42 -10.66 -13.39
C PRO A 41 -3.02 -12.07 -13.52
N GLN A 42 -2.22 -13.12 -13.31
CA GLN A 42 -2.65 -14.52 -13.30
C GLN A 42 -3.14 -15.00 -11.92
N GLY A 43 -3.27 -14.10 -10.94
CA GLY A 43 -3.74 -14.40 -9.59
C GLY A 43 -2.70 -15.02 -8.65
N LYS A 44 -1.41 -15.01 -9.00
CA LYS A 44 -0.36 -15.54 -8.11
C LYS A 44 -0.01 -14.53 -7.02
N PHE A 45 0.23 -15.02 -5.82
CA PHE A 45 0.66 -14.21 -4.68
C PHE A 45 2.00 -13.51 -4.95
N ILE A 46 2.12 -12.24 -4.56
CA ILE A 46 3.38 -11.48 -4.61
C ILE A 46 3.80 -11.09 -3.19
N THR A 47 2.98 -10.28 -2.52
CA THR A 47 3.22 -9.81 -1.16
C THR A 47 1.92 -9.30 -0.54
N ASP A 48 1.85 -9.35 0.78
CA ASP A 48 0.80 -8.86 1.64
C ASP A 48 1.25 -7.65 2.47
N PHE A 49 0.27 -6.87 2.91
CA PHE A 49 0.50 -5.65 3.68
C PHE A 49 -0.76 -5.23 4.43
N PHE A 50 -0.57 -4.37 5.43
CA PHE A 50 -1.67 -3.65 6.05
C PHE A 50 -1.81 -2.27 5.42
N LEU A 51 -3.04 -1.82 5.28
CA LEU A 51 -3.37 -0.46 4.90
C LEU A 51 -4.08 0.21 6.07
N SER A 52 -3.77 1.47 6.31
CA SER A 52 -4.51 2.33 7.24
C SER A 52 -4.73 3.71 6.63
N LYS A 53 -5.76 4.40 7.09
CA LYS A 53 -6.04 5.78 6.70
C LYS A 53 -5.24 6.74 7.57
N ALA A 54 -4.63 7.74 6.95
CA ALA A 54 -4.10 8.94 7.58
C ALA A 54 -4.73 10.16 6.88
N ASP A 55 -4.76 11.33 7.54
CA ASP A 55 -5.55 12.50 7.13
C ASP A 55 -5.74 12.67 5.61
N ASP A 56 -4.65 12.83 4.87
CA ASP A 56 -4.62 13.03 3.42
C ASP A 56 -3.93 11.88 2.66
N ALA A 57 -3.76 10.72 3.31
CA ALA A 57 -2.96 9.62 2.79
C ALA A 57 -3.48 8.23 3.16
N ILE A 58 -3.03 7.24 2.41
CA ILE A 58 -3.11 5.83 2.77
C ILE A 58 -1.71 5.39 3.19
N LEU A 59 -1.59 4.86 4.41
CA LEU A 59 -0.35 4.26 4.88
C LEU A 59 -0.37 2.79 4.52
N LEU A 60 0.70 2.32 3.88
CA LEU A 60 0.91 0.93 3.52
C LEU A 60 2.09 0.39 4.32
N ASP A 61 1.79 -0.53 5.22
CA ASP A 61 2.76 -1.21 6.05
C ASP A 61 3.09 -2.60 5.47
N VAL A 62 4.32 -2.76 4.99
CA VAL A 62 4.82 -3.98 4.31
C VAL A 62 6.11 -4.47 4.95
N GLY A 63 6.39 -5.77 4.82
CA GLY A 63 7.71 -6.30 5.19
C GLY A 63 8.84 -5.58 4.44
N ALA A 64 9.87 -5.15 5.16
CA ALA A 64 10.94 -4.34 4.61
C ALA A 64 11.64 -4.95 3.37
N PRO A 65 11.87 -6.28 3.29
CA PRO A 65 12.45 -6.91 2.10
C PRO A 65 11.59 -6.78 0.82
N PHE A 66 10.29 -6.51 0.96
CA PHE A 66 9.34 -6.41 -0.17
C PHE A 66 9.00 -4.96 -0.54
N ALA A 67 9.44 -3.97 0.24
CA ALA A 67 8.99 -2.59 0.08
C ALA A 67 9.42 -1.98 -1.26
N ASP A 68 10.67 -2.15 -1.66
CA ASP A 68 11.19 -1.56 -2.91
C ASP A 68 10.55 -2.20 -4.16
N SER A 69 10.40 -3.53 -4.15
CA SER A 69 9.76 -4.25 -5.25
C SER A 69 8.25 -3.96 -5.36
N LEU A 70 7.58 -3.75 -4.23
CA LEU A 70 6.19 -3.28 -4.20
C LEU A 70 6.07 -1.87 -4.76
N VAL A 71 6.93 -0.93 -4.35
CA VAL A 71 6.96 0.46 -4.90
C VAL A 71 7.17 0.44 -6.41
N GLN A 72 8.14 -0.33 -6.91
CA GLN A 72 8.40 -0.46 -8.33
C GLN A 72 7.17 -0.97 -9.10
N ARG A 73 6.48 -1.98 -8.55
CA ARG A 73 5.28 -2.56 -9.17
C ARG A 73 4.08 -1.61 -9.16
N LEU A 74 3.81 -0.96 -8.04
CA LEU A 74 2.75 0.05 -7.96
C LEU A 74 3.05 1.22 -8.92
N THR A 75 4.30 1.64 -9.02
CA THR A 75 4.74 2.68 -9.97
C THR A 75 4.50 2.26 -11.43
N MET A 76 4.78 1.01 -11.78
CA MET A 76 4.49 0.46 -13.12
C MET A 76 3.00 0.55 -13.46
N TYR A 77 2.11 0.26 -12.51
CA TYR A 77 0.66 0.29 -12.74
C TYR A 77 0.04 1.69 -12.66
N LYS A 78 0.71 2.66 -12.02
CA LYS A 78 0.20 4.02 -11.82
C LYS A 78 -0.12 4.74 -13.13
N LEU A 79 0.68 4.54 -14.19
CA LEU A 79 0.54 5.26 -15.47
C LEU A 79 0.35 6.78 -15.25
N ARG A 80 -0.80 7.34 -15.66
CA ARG A 80 -1.14 8.77 -15.51
C ARG A 80 -1.97 9.08 -14.27
N ALA A 81 -2.27 8.07 -13.43
CA ALA A 81 -3.02 8.28 -12.21
C ALA A 81 -2.29 9.25 -11.29
N ASP A 82 -3.04 10.18 -10.71
CA ASP A 82 -2.56 11.13 -9.73
C ASP A 82 -2.37 10.42 -8.39
N VAL A 83 -1.21 9.76 -8.25
CA VAL A 83 -0.82 8.96 -7.09
C VAL A 83 0.65 9.17 -6.74
N THR A 84 1.00 9.61 -5.54
CA THR A 84 2.40 9.69 -5.10
C THR A 84 2.67 8.59 -4.08
N ILE A 85 3.82 7.91 -4.18
CA ILE A 85 4.21 6.80 -3.30
C ILE A 85 5.59 7.14 -2.73
N GLU A 86 5.67 7.34 -1.42
CA GLU A 86 6.89 7.78 -0.74
C GLU A 86 7.20 6.89 0.46
N ALA A 87 8.47 6.65 0.72
CA ALA A 87 8.89 6.05 1.98
C ALA A 87 8.72 7.07 3.12
N THR A 88 8.29 6.60 4.28
CA THR A 88 8.18 7.43 5.49
C THR A 88 9.28 7.10 6.48
N SER A 89 9.50 7.99 7.44
CA SER A 89 10.26 7.71 8.67
C SER A 89 9.38 7.14 9.78
N LEU A 90 8.16 6.69 9.48
CA LEU A 90 7.29 6.05 10.46
C LEU A 90 7.75 4.61 10.69
N TYR A 91 7.68 4.17 11.94
CA TYR A 91 8.00 2.81 12.35
C TYR A 91 6.82 2.23 13.14
N LEU A 92 6.54 0.95 12.92
CA LEU A 92 5.49 0.26 13.65
C LEU A 92 5.99 -0.02 15.08
N HIS A 93 5.32 0.57 16.07
CA HIS A 93 5.58 0.28 17.48
C HIS A 93 4.63 -0.81 17.96
N ARG A 94 5.17 -1.93 18.46
CA ARG A 94 4.38 -2.91 19.21
C ARG A 94 4.26 -2.41 20.65
N GLY A 95 3.03 -2.18 21.11
CA GLY A 95 2.74 -1.79 22.50
C GLY A 95 3.05 -2.90 23.49
#